data_AF-A0A0D0DQZ8-F1
#
_entry.id   AF-A0A0D0DQZ8-F1
#
_cell.length_a   1.000
_cell.length_b   1.000
_cell.length_c   1.000
_cell.angle_alpha   90.00
_cell.angle_beta   90.00
_cell.angle_gamma   90.00
#
_symmetry.space_group_name_H-M   'P 1'
#
loop_
_entity.id
_entity.type
_entity.pdbx_description
1 polymer ?
#
loop_
_entity_poly.entity_id
_entity_poly.type
_entity_poly.pdbx_seq_one_letter_code
_entity_poly.pdbx_strand_id
1 'polypeptide(L)' 'MQSAPKTTASTPLKRLALHSTTTCSAQATSYGKCILATYTDVRKDSCKQEFEKFGQCLRQAVRLLQVS' A
#
# COMPACT_ATOMS: atom_id res chain seq x y z
N MET A 1 -18.90 2.31 30.83
CA MET A 1 -18.79 2.83 29.44
C MET A 1 -17.73 2.03 28.67
N GLN A 2 -18.07 0.80 28.26
CA GLN A 2 -17.25 0.02 27.33
C GLN A 2 -18.03 -0.13 26.03
N SER A 3 -17.49 0.45 24.96
CA SER A 3 -18.05 0.35 23.61
C SER A 3 -17.55 -0.94 22.95
N ALA A 4 -18.51 -1.73 22.47
CA ALA A 4 -18.30 -2.98 21.75
C ALA A 4 -17.33 -2.86 20.55
N PRO A 5 -16.63 -3.93 20.16
CA PRO A 5 -15.82 -3.94 18.94
C PRO A 5 -16.76 -3.82 17.75
N LYS A 6 -16.88 -2.61 17.18
CA LYS A 6 -17.56 -2.41 15.90
C LYS A 6 -16.73 -3.11 14.84
N THR A 7 -17.17 -4.29 14.40
CA THR A 7 -16.74 -4.90 13.14
C THR A 7 -17.16 -3.96 12.02
N THR A 8 -16.40 -2.89 11.83
CA THR A 8 -16.61 -1.93 10.75
C THR A 8 -16.23 -2.68 9.49
N ALA A 9 -17.23 -3.05 8.68
CA ALA A 9 -17.01 -3.51 7.32
C ALA A 9 -16.04 -2.52 6.66
N SER A 10 -14.79 -2.92 6.55
CA SER A 10 -13.72 -2.05 6.12
C SER A 10 -13.91 -1.85 4.63
N THR A 11 -14.25 -0.64 4.19
CA THR A 11 -14.45 -0.38 2.77
C THR A 11 -13.21 -0.81 1.98
N PRO A 12 -13.33 -1.22 0.70
CA PRO A 12 -12.17 -1.62 -0.10
C PRO A 12 -11.01 -0.60 -0.03
N LEU A 13 -11.34 0.69 -0.01
CA LEU A 13 -10.37 1.77 0.16
C LEU A 13 -9.69 1.76 1.54
N LYS A 14 -10.45 1.55 2.63
CA LYS A 14 -9.90 1.45 3.99
C LYS A 14 -8.96 0.24 4.12
N ARG A 15 -9.27 -0.87 3.47
CA ARG A 15 -8.40 -2.07 3.44
C ARG A 15 -7.13 -1.82 2.63
N LEU A 16 -7.24 -1.17 1.47
CA LEU A 16 -6.07 -0.76 0.68
C LEU A 16 -5.12 0.11 1.52
N ALA A 17 -5.66 1.11 2.23
CA ALA A 17 -4.88 2.00 3.09
C ALA A 17 -4.22 1.28 4.27
N LEU A 18 -4.88 0.27 4.83
CA LEU A 18 -4.28 -0.58 5.86
C LEU A 18 -3.09 -1.36 5.31
N HIS A 19 -3.28 -2.08 4.20
CA HIS A 19 -2.23 -2.94 3.65
C HIS A 19 -1.05 -2.14 3.05
N SER A 20 -1.28 -0.91 2.59
CA SER A 20 -0.20 -0.04 2.11
C SER A 20 0.81 0.31 3.20
N THR A 21 0.35 0.44 4.44
CA THR A 21 1.15 0.89 5.59
C THR A 21 1.58 -0.25 6.52
N THR A 22 0.98 -1.44 6.39
CA THR A 22 1.29 -2.60 7.23
C THR A 22 1.98 -3.70 6.40
N THR A 23 1.21 -4.47 5.63
CA THR A 23 1.67 -5.61 4.84
C THR A 23 2.72 -5.24 3.79
N CYS A 24 2.55 -4.10 3.12
CA CYS A 24 3.41 -3.64 2.03
C CYS A 24 4.33 -2.48 2.45
N SER A 25 4.53 -2.29 3.76
CA SER A 25 5.28 -1.17 4.34
C SER A 25 6.74 -1.11 3.88
N ALA A 26 7.39 -2.27 3.70
CA ALA A 26 8.77 -2.36 3.22
C ALA A 26 8.89 -1.84 1.78
N GLN A 27 8.01 -2.29 0.88
CA GLN A 27 7.97 -1.86 -0.51
C GLN A 27 7.59 -0.38 -0.63
N ALA A 28 6.63 0.08 0.19
CA ALA A 28 6.26 1.49 0.27
C ALA A 28 7.46 2.37 0.70
N THR A 29 8.24 1.91 1.68
CA THR A 29 9.44 2.62 2.14
C THR A 29 10.51 2.68 1.05
N SER A 30 10.78 1.58 0.35
CA SER A 30 11.73 1.56 -0.77
C SER A 30 11.30 2.50 -1.89
N TYR A 31 10.02 2.49 -2.26
CA TYR A 31 9.47 3.42 -3.25
C TYR A 31 9.60 4.88 -2.81
N GLY A 32 9.25 5.19 -1.56
CA GLY A 32 9.40 6.54 -1.01
C GLY A 32 10.84 7.03 -0.99
N LYS A 33 11.81 6.16 -0.66
CA LYS A 33 13.24 6.48 -0.72
C LYS A 33 13.71 6.82 -2.13
N CYS A 34 13.28 6.05 -3.13
CA CYS A 34 13.62 6.33 -4.53
C CYS A 34 13.06 7.69 -4.97
N ILE A 35 11.78 7.95 -4.70
CA ILE A 35 11.13 9.23 -5.04
C ILE A 35 11.83 10.39 -4.35
N LEU A 36 12.19 10.25 -3.06
CA LEU A 36 12.89 11.31 -2.34
C LEU A 36 14.28 11.59 -2.94
N ALA A 37 15.01 10.54 -3.35
CA ALA A 37 16.32 10.68 -3.97
C ALA A 37 16.26 11.37 -5.35
N THR A 38 15.16 11.19 -6.09
CA THR A 38 15.00 11.74 -7.44
C THR A 38 13.96 12.86 -7.54
N TYR A 39 13.43 13.39 -6.42
CA TYR A 39 12.26 14.27 -6.39
C TYR A 39 12.40 15.52 -7.29
N THR A 40 13.62 16.01 -7.47
CA THR A 40 13.94 17.18 -8.28
C THR A 40 13.99 16.92 -9.79
N ASP A 41 14.14 15.67 -10.23
CA ASP A 41 14.12 15.24 -11.63
C ASP A 41 13.34 13.90 -11.75
N VAL A 42 12.16 13.85 -11.13
CA VAL A 42 11.26 12.70 -11.29
C VAL A 42 10.82 12.69 -12.75
N ARG A 43 11.23 11.63 -13.44
CA ARG A 43 10.82 11.33 -14.80
C ARG A 43 9.92 10.11 -14.76
N LYS A 44 9.18 9.90 -15.85
CA LYS A 44 8.47 8.64 -16.04
C LYS A 44 9.48 7.49 -15.87
N ASP A 45 9.09 6.49 -15.09
CA ASP A 45 9.85 5.27 -14.83
C ASP A 45 11.09 5.38 -13.91
N SER A 46 11.39 6.56 -13.32
CA SER A 46 12.53 6.74 -12.40
C SER A 46 12.54 5.77 -11.21
N CYS A 47 11.36 5.40 -10.70
CA CYS A 47 11.18 4.44 -9.59
C CYS A 47 10.26 3.29 -9.98
N LYS A 48 10.29 2.91 -11.27
CA LYS A 48 9.38 1.90 -11.84
C LYS A 48 9.46 0.57 -11.11
N GLN A 49 10.67 0.13 -10.79
CA GLN A 49 10.89 -1.19 -10.18
C GLN A 49 10.26 -1.27 -8.77
N GLU A 50 10.46 -0.23 -7.96
CA GLU A 50 9.90 -0.12 -6.61
C GLU A 50 8.39 0.03 -6.67
N PHE A 51 7.88 0.84 -7.61
CA PHE A 51 6.46 1.01 -7.84
C PHE A 51 5.78 -0.30 -8.24
N GLU A 52 6.38 -1.08 -9.14
CA GLU A 52 5.86 -2.38 -9.57
C GLU A 52 5.82 -3.38 -8.42
N LYS A 53 6.89 -3.48 -7.61
CA LYS A 53 6.93 -4.33 -6.42
C LYS A 53 5.88 -3.94 -5.39
N PHE A 54 5.74 -2.64 -5.11
CA PHE A 54 4.74 -2.13 -4.18
C PHE A 54 3.31 -2.40 -4.68
N GLY A 55 3.05 -2.09 -5.95
CA GLY A 55 1.76 -2.35 -6.58
C GLY A 55 1.40 -3.83 -6.64
N GLN A 56 2.38 -4.71 -6.86
CA GLN A 56 2.17 -6.17 -6.83
C GLN A 56 1.77 -6.64 -5.43
N CYS A 57 2.47 -6.18 -4.39
CA CYS A 57 2.13 -6.47 -3.01
C CYS A 57 0.71 -6.00 -2.67
N LEU A 58 0.37 -4.75 -3.02
CA LEU A 58 -0.97 -4.20 -2.78
C LEU A 58 -2.05 -5.01 -3.48
N ARG A 59 -1.87 -5.32 -4.77
CA ARG A 59 -2.84 -6.10 -5.54
C ARG A 59 -3.04 -7.49 -4.95
N GLN A 60 -1.98 -8.15 -4.47
CA GLN A 60 -2.10 -9.44 -3.78
C GLN A 60 -2.85 -9.29 -2.45
N ALA A 61 -2.47 -8.31 -1.63
CA ALA A 61 -3.07 -8.06 -0.33
C ALA A 61 -4.57 -7.74 -0.43
N VAL A 62 -5.01 -7.01 -1.46
CA VAL A 62 -6.44 -6.70 -1.67
C VAL A 62 -7.21 -7.80 -2.41
N ARG A 63 -6.56 -8.57 -3.31
CA ARG A 63 -7.22 -9.64 -4.08
C ARG A 63 -7.54 -10.86 -3.24
N LEU A 64 -6.75 -11.14 -2.19
CA LEU A 64 -7.05 -12.17 -1.20
C LEU A 64 -8.36 -11.92 -0.42
N LEU A 65 -9.03 -10.77 -0.62
CA LEU A 65 -10.22 -10.34 0.13
C LEU A 65 -11.52 -10.37 -0.69
N GLN A 66 -11.50 -10.83 -1.95
CA GLN A 66 -12.73 -11.05 -2.74
C GLN A 66 -13.30 -12.48 -2.64
N VAL A 67 -12.65 -13.37 -1.87
CA VAL A 67 -13.05 -14.78 -1.69
C VAL A 67 -13.18 -15.11 -0.20
N SER A 68 -13.81 -14.23 0.58
CA SER A 68 -14.18 -14.49 1.98
C SER A 68 -15.49 -13.78 2.30
#